data_AF-A0AAU8MZJ2-F1
#
_entry.id   AF-A0AAU8MZJ2-F1
#
_cell.length_a   1.000
_cell.length_b   1.000
_cell.length_c   1.000
_cell.angle_alpha   90.00
_cell.angle_beta   90.00
_cell.angle_gamma   90.00
#
_symmetry.space_group_name_H-M   'P 1'
#
loop_
_entity.id
_entity.type
_entity.pdbx_description
1 polymer ?
#
loop_
_entity_poly.entity_id
_entity_poly.type
_entity_poly.pdbx_seq_one_letter_code
_entity_poly.pdbx_strand_id
1 'polypeptide(L)'
;MLAELQAGDAAAGDAALAAAMAQFRPIAAQAPLGEWPSRFWSLLLTQPRLRHRTPVAIAVEATDRLAELGSGPRAALLLRLAAGLDENDAAAALGVAAPSYRLALQRALPRHPDGRADPLAWQQLREQVHRRIKTLPAERLQRLGQAREAALHDAPAPSAPAGRAAVVPRPRPRWLMPLLWSGLALCALAFAATFWSDGPAGRWLGGSDRIEVEPLPPAAAPAARYQRESGLIAHRDFDLLADPAGEAAAAELAFHSWLAAMDAGRIVPAEPTAVAAADRALPAAPAAGGETQDLESTDAP
;
A
#
# COMPACT_ATOMS: atom_id res chain seq x y z
N MET A 1 6.66 10.79 -10.36
CA MET A 1 6.70 9.41 -10.92
C MET A 1 5.35 8.70 -10.77
N LEU A 2 4.77 8.57 -9.55
CA LEU A 2 3.40 8.05 -9.39
C LEU A 2 2.37 8.77 -10.27
N ALA A 3 2.41 10.11 -10.30
CA ALA A 3 1.51 10.92 -11.12
C ALA A 3 1.63 10.65 -12.63
N GLU A 4 2.84 10.39 -13.14
CA GLU A 4 3.07 10.01 -14.55
C GLU A 4 2.51 8.62 -14.85
N LEU A 5 2.83 7.64 -14.01
CA LEU A 5 2.34 6.26 -14.21
C LEU A 5 0.81 6.17 -14.08
N GLN A 6 0.22 7.03 -13.24
CA GLN A 6 -1.22 7.11 -13.10
C GLN A 6 -1.88 7.80 -14.31
N ALA A 7 -1.32 8.91 -14.80
CA ALA A 7 -1.83 9.65 -15.96
C ALA A 7 -1.55 8.97 -17.31
N GLY A 8 -0.46 8.20 -17.40
CA GLY A 8 0.09 7.71 -18.66
C GLY A 8 0.85 8.78 -19.47
N ASP A 9 1.05 9.97 -18.92
CA ASP A 9 1.76 11.09 -19.54
C ASP A 9 2.59 11.84 -18.48
N ALA A 10 3.87 12.06 -18.80
CA ALA A 10 4.82 12.76 -17.96
C ALA A 10 4.43 14.22 -17.75
N ALA A 11 3.97 14.93 -18.80
CA ALA A 11 3.61 16.34 -18.71
C ALA A 11 2.34 16.55 -17.86
N ALA A 12 1.30 15.74 -18.10
CA ALA A 12 0.09 15.76 -17.29
C ALA A 12 0.36 15.39 -15.82
N GLY A 13 1.23 14.40 -15.58
CA GLY A 13 1.64 13.99 -14.24
C GLY A 13 2.43 15.06 -13.48
N ASP A 14 3.39 15.72 -14.14
CA ASP A 14 4.20 16.78 -13.53
C ASP A 14 3.34 18.00 -13.19
N ALA A 15 2.39 18.38 -14.06
CA ALA A 15 1.45 19.46 -13.79
C ALA A 15 0.50 19.14 -12.62
N ALA A 16 0.03 17.89 -12.52
CA ALA A 16 -0.80 17.46 -11.39
C ALA A 16 -0.02 17.49 -10.07
N LEU A 17 1.26 17.11 -10.09
CA LEU A 17 2.15 17.16 -8.93
C LEU A 17 2.43 18.60 -8.49
N ALA A 18 2.72 19.51 -9.42
CA ALA A 18 2.92 20.92 -9.12
C ALA A 18 1.66 21.56 -8.50
N ALA A 19 0.47 21.26 -9.04
CA ALA A 19 -0.80 21.72 -8.48
C ALA A 19 -1.02 21.17 -7.06
N ALA A 20 -0.68 19.90 -6.83
CA ALA A 20 -0.78 19.30 -5.52
C ALA A 20 0.17 19.94 -4.50
N MET A 21 1.41 20.23 -4.88
CA MET A 21 2.38 20.93 -4.03
C MET A 21 1.88 22.32 -3.62
N ALA A 22 1.34 23.10 -4.57
CA ALA A 22 0.79 24.43 -4.28
C ALA A 22 -0.40 24.36 -3.31
N GLN A 23 -1.32 23.41 -3.51
CA GLN A 23 -2.49 23.25 -2.64
C GLN A 23 -2.16 22.63 -1.27
N PHE A 24 -1.08 21.85 -1.17
CA PHE A 24 -0.69 21.20 0.08
C PHE A 24 -0.08 22.16 1.09
N ARG A 25 0.59 23.24 0.65
CA ARG A 25 1.25 24.22 1.53
C ARG A 25 0.34 24.77 2.65
N PRO A 26 -0.86 25.32 2.40
CA PRO A 26 -1.73 25.81 3.47
C PRO A 26 -2.24 24.70 4.39
N ILE A 27 -2.32 23.45 3.91
CA ILE A 27 -2.73 22.28 4.70
C ILE A 27 -1.60 21.84 5.63
N ALA A 28 -0.36 21.83 5.14
CA ALA A 28 0.82 21.49 5.91
C ALA A 28 1.00 22.45 7.10
N ALA A 29 0.71 23.75 6.92
CA ALA A 29 0.78 24.74 7.99
C ALA A 29 -0.18 24.50 9.17
N GLN A 30 -1.24 23.71 8.97
CA GLN A 30 -2.31 23.48 9.95
C GLN A 30 -2.37 22.04 10.46
N ALA A 31 -1.59 21.12 9.86
CA ALA A 31 -1.64 19.69 10.17
C ALA A 31 -0.40 19.23 10.94
N PRO A 32 -0.51 18.23 11.84
CA PRO A 32 0.64 17.57 12.43
C PRO A 32 1.53 16.93 11.35
N LEU A 33 2.86 16.99 11.54
CA LEU A 33 3.83 16.49 10.56
C LEU A 33 3.59 15.01 10.18
N GLY A 34 3.12 14.19 11.12
CA GLY A 34 2.79 12.77 10.89
C GLY A 34 1.64 12.53 9.90
N GLU A 35 0.72 13.49 9.75
CA GLU A 35 -0.42 13.37 8.82
C GLU A 35 -0.12 13.93 7.42
N TRP A 36 1.05 14.56 7.24
CA TRP A 36 1.40 15.20 5.99
C TRP A 36 1.44 14.23 4.79
N PRO A 37 2.05 13.03 4.89
CA PRO A 37 2.11 12.12 3.76
C PRO A 37 0.71 11.70 3.28
N SER A 38 -0.15 11.23 4.19
CA SER A 38 -1.49 10.75 3.84
C SER A 38 -2.35 11.85 3.22
N ARG A 39 -2.30 13.07 3.77
CA ARG A 39 -3.00 14.25 3.22
C ARG A 39 -2.45 14.66 1.86
N PHE A 40 -1.13 14.64 1.66
CA PHE A 40 -0.52 14.95 0.38
C PHE A 40 -0.93 13.95 -0.71
N TRP A 41 -0.89 12.65 -0.42
CA TRP A 41 -1.27 11.62 -1.38
C TRP A 41 -2.76 11.66 -1.72
N SER A 42 -3.63 11.92 -0.74
CA SER A 42 -5.05 12.17 -0.98
C SER A 42 -5.28 13.37 -1.90
N LEU A 43 -4.59 14.48 -1.64
CA LEU A 43 -4.66 15.68 -2.46
C LEU A 43 -4.12 15.45 -3.89
N LEU A 44 -3.06 14.65 -4.03
CA LEU A 44 -2.55 14.29 -5.35
C LEU A 44 -3.58 13.46 -6.11
N LEU A 45 -4.16 12.41 -5.50
CA LEU A 45 -5.12 11.53 -6.16
C LEU A 45 -6.46 12.19 -6.50
N THR A 46 -6.80 13.30 -5.85
CA THR A 46 -7.97 14.11 -6.21
C THR A 46 -7.76 14.97 -7.46
N GLN A 47 -6.52 15.14 -7.94
CA GLN A 47 -6.23 15.95 -9.13
C GLN A 47 -6.95 15.41 -10.38
N PRO A 48 -7.76 16.22 -11.10
CA PRO A 48 -8.56 15.77 -12.24
C PRO A 48 -7.73 15.11 -13.35
N ARG A 49 -6.50 15.60 -13.53
CA ARG A 49 -5.56 15.09 -14.55
C ARG A 49 -5.09 13.65 -14.29
N LEU A 50 -5.19 13.17 -13.06
CA LEU A 50 -4.85 11.79 -12.70
C LEU A 50 -6.05 10.84 -12.83
N ARG A 51 -7.26 11.37 -13.00
CA ARG A 51 -8.49 10.59 -13.20
C ARG A 51 -8.71 10.20 -14.66
N HIS A 52 -8.06 10.87 -15.61
CA HIS A 52 -8.20 10.60 -17.04
C HIS A 52 -6.86 10.11 -17.58
N ARG A 53 -6.81 8.83 -17.96
CA ARG A 53 -5.62 8.24 -18.57
C ARG A 53 -5.57 8.62 -20.05
N THR A 54 -4.39 9.02 -20.52
CA THR A 54 -4.07 9.03 -21.95
C THR A 54 -3.64 7.62 -22.37
N PRO A 55 -4.42 6.89 -23.20
CA PRO A 55 -4.01 5.56 -23.64
C PRO A 55 -2.81 5.66 -24.58
N VAL A 56 -1.73 4.95 -24.25
CA VAL A 56 -0.62 4.67 -25.18
C VAL A 56 -1.05 3.51 -26.06
N ALA A 57 -0.91 3.65 -27.38
CA ALA A 57 -1.55 2.79 -28.38
C ALA A 57 -0.88 1.42 -28.62
N ILE A 58 0.29 1.16 -28.03
CA ILE A 58 1.05 -0.09 -28.24
C ILE A 58 1.63 -0.53 -26.89
N ALA A 59 1.32 -1.76 -26.48
CA ALA A 59 1.86 -2.37 -25.27
C ALA A 59 3.24 -2.98 -25.57
N VAL A 60 4.29 -2.39 -25.02
CA VAL A 60 5.70 -2.77 -25.23
C VAL A 60 6.42 -3.08 -23.91
N GLU A 61 5.92 -2.62 -22.75
CA GLU A 61 6.57 -2.80 -21.43
C GLU A 61 5.62 -3.38 -20.36
N ALA A 62 6.12 -3.92 -19.24
CA ALA A 62 5.25 -4.45 -18.18
C ALA A 62 4.44 -3.35 -17.47
N THR A 63 4.88 -2.10 -17.56
CA THR A 63 4.12 -0.88 -17.26
C THR A 63 2.87 -0.72 -18.13
N ASP A 64 2.79 -1.33 -19.31
CA ASP A 64 1.56 -1.37 -20.10
C ASP A 64 0.50 -2.31 -19.51
N ARG A 65 0.89 -3.26 -18.66
CA ARG A 65 -0.09 -4.01 -17.84
C ARG A 65 -0.74 -3.10 -16.79
N LEU A 66 -0.06 -2.06 -16.29
CA LEU A 66 -0.70 -1.05 -15.45
C LEU A 66 -1.76 -0.26 -16.22
N ALA A 67 -1.54 -0.10 -17.52
CA ALA A 67 -2.41 0.61 -18.42
C ALA A 67 -3.73 -0.13 -18.70
N GLU A 68 -3.72 -1.47 -18.62
CA GLU A 68 -4.91 -2.34 -18.68
C GLU A 68 -5.77 -2.25 -17.41
N LEU A 69 -5.16 -1.93 -16.26
CA LEU A 69 -5.88 -1.77 -14.99
C LEU A 69 -6.78 -0.52 -15.00
N GLY A 70 -7.93 -0.58 -14.34
CA GLY A 70 -8.75 0.60 -14.07
C GLY A 70 -8.03 1.63 -13.17
N SER A 71 -8.51 2.88 -13.15
CA SER A 71 -7.86 3.97 -12.41
C SER A 71 -7.71 3.71 -10.90
N GLY A 72 -8.69 3.04 -10.28
CA GLY A 72 -8.69 2.68 -8.85
C GLY A 72 -7.65 1.60 -8.48
N PRO A 73 -7.73 0.38 -9.05
CA PRO A 73 -6.75 -0.68 -8.81
C PRO A 73 -5.31 -0.25 -9.11
N ARG A 74 -5.11 0.56 -10.17
CA ARG A 74 -3.81 1.12 -10.51
C ARG A 74 -3.28 2.07 -9.44
N ALA A 75 -4.12 3.01 -8.96
CA ALA A 75 -3.73 3.92 -7.89
C ALA A 75 -3.36 3.16 -6.61
N ALA A 76 -4.14 2.12 -6.26
CA ALA A 76 -3.85 1.28 -5.09
C ALA A 76 -2.49 0.59 -5.19
N LEU A 77 -2.17 0.04 -6.37
CA LEU A 77 -0.88 -0.60 -6.63
C LEU A 77 0.29 0.39 -6.59
N LEU A 78 0.11 1.57 -7.19
CA LEU A 78 1.14 2.61 -7.22
C LEU A 78 1.40 3.22 -5.84
N LEU A 79 0.38 3.37 -5.00
CA LEU A 79 0.58 3.79 -3.60
C LEU A 79 1.44 2.77 -2.84
N ARG A 80 1.22 1.47 -3.08
CA ARG A 80 2.03 0.41 -2.45
C ARG A 80 3.47 0.37 -2.98
N LEU A 81 3.65 0.50 -4.28
CA LEU A 81 4.95 0.32 -4.95
C LEU A 81 5.81 1.58 -4.98
N ALA A 82 5.22 2.72 -5.32
CA ALA A 82 5.94 3.96 -5.58
C ALA A 82 5.90 4.92 -4.38
N ALA A 83 4.82 4.94 -3.61
CA ALA A 83 4.74 5.75 -2.40
C ALA A 83 5.22 5.02 -1.13
N GLY A 84 5.32 3.68 -1.17
CA GLY A 84 5.81 2.86 -0.04
C GLY A 84 4.90 2.90 1.19
N LEU A 85 3.62 3.29 1.00
CA LEU A 85 2.67 3.42 2.10
C LEU A 85 2.27 2.05 2.66
N ASP A 86 1.96 2.04 3.95
CA ASP A 86 1.31 0.90 4.59
C ASP A 86 -0.14 0.76 4.08
N GLU A 87 -0.82 -0.33 4.47
CA GLU A 87 -2.17 -0.60 3.98
C GLU A 87 -3.18 0.47 4.42
N ASN A 88 -3.07 0.94 5.67
CA ASN A 88 -4.03 1.85 6.28
C ASN A 88 -3.89 3.26 5.71
N ASP A 89 -2.66 3.76 5.58
CA ASP A 89 -2.37 5.07 5.00
C ASP A 89 -2.69 5.10 3.50
N ALA A 90 -2.45 4.01 2.78
CA ALA A 90 -2.82 3.91 1.38
C ALA A 90 -4.34 3.90 1.19
N ALA A 91 -5.08 3.18 2.05
CA ALA A 91 -6.54 3.19 2.06
C ALA A 91 -7.09 4.58 2.39
N ALA A 92 -6.54 5.24 3.40
CA ALA A 92 -6.88 6.60 3.78
C ALA A 92 -6.60 7.61 2.65
N ALA A 93 -5.46 7.49 1.96
CA ALA A 93 -5.11 8.33 0.82
C ALA A 93 -6.09 8.15 -0.37
N LEU A 94 -6.65 6.96 -0.55
CA LEU A 94 -7.69 6.69 -1.55
C LEU A 94 -9.10 7.07 -1.09
N GLY A 95 -9.30 7.38 0.19
CA GLY A 95 -10.62 7.63 0.77
C GLY A 95 -11.50 6.38 0.79
N VAL A 96 -10.91 5.19 0.91
CA VAL A 96 -11.63 3.89 0.94
C VAL A 96 -11.31 3.11 2.21
N ALA A 97 -12.17 2.17 2.57
CA ALA A 97 -11.91 1.26 3.69
C ALA A 97 -10.79 0.25 3.35
N ALA A 98 -10.02 -0.19 4.35
CA ALA A 98 -8.93 -1.16 4.18
C ALA A 98 -9.34 -2.46 3.45
N PRO A 99 -10.52 -3.08 3.69
CA PRO A 99 -10.97 -4.22 2.91
C PRO A 99 -11.15 -3.91 1.41
N SER A 100 -11.68 -2.73 1.08
CA SER A 100 -11.84 -2.28 -0.30
C SER A 100 -10.49 -2.04 -0.98
N TYR A 101 -9.52 -1.54 -0.23
CA TYR A 101 -8.14 -1.40 -0.70
C TYR A 101 -7.49 -2.76 -0.99
N ARG A 102 -7.62 -3.75 -0.10
CA ARG A 102 -7.14 -5.13 -0.34
C ARG A 102 -7.76 -5.74 -1.58
N LEU A 103 -9.06 -5.56 -1.78
CA LEU A 103 -9.74 -6.03 -2.98
C LEU A 103 -9.19 -5.34 -4.25
N ALA A 104 -8.94 -4.03 -4.20
CA ALA A 104 -8.34 -3.30 -5.31
C ALA A 104 -6.92 -3.81 -5.63
N LEU A 105 -6.10 -4.11 -4.62
CA LEU A 105 -4.79 -4.74 -4.81
C LEU A 105 -4.89 -6.14 -5.41
N GLN A 106 -5.81 -6.99 -4.92
CA GLN A 106 -6.02 -8.33 -5.47
C GLN A 106 -6.45 -8.31 -6.94
N ARG A 107 -7.17 -7.27 -7.35
CA ARG A 107 -7.57 -7.04 -8.75
C ARG A 107 -6.44 -6.45 -9.60
N ALA A 108 -5.47 -5.79 -8.97
CA ALA A 108 -4.33 -5.18 -9.64
C ALA A 108 -3.14 -6.13 -9.83
N LEU A 109 -3.06 -7.21 -9.05
CA LEU A 109 -1.98 -8.19 -9.16
C LEU A 109 -1.99 -8.90 -10.53
N PRO A 110 -0.83 -9.04 -11.19
CA PRO A 110 -0.70 -9.83 -12.42
C PRO A 110 -1.16 -11.28 -12.19
N ARG A 111 -1.94 -11.79 -13.14
CA ARG A 111 -2.42 -13.17 -13.13
C ARG A 111 -2.01 -13.88 -14.41
N HIS A 112 -1.76 -15.17 -14.29
CA HIS A 112 -1.65 -16.07 -15.42
C HIS A 112 -3.00 -16.20 -16.15
N PRO A 113 -3.00 -16.66 -17.42
CA PRO A 113 -4.24 -17.00 -18.13
C PRO A 113 -5.12 -18.00 -17.36
N ASP A 114 -4.50 -18.83 -16.52
CA ASP A 114 -5.17 -19.80 -15.64
C ASP A 114 -5.78 -19.17 -14.36
N GLY A 115 -5.75 -17.83 -14.23
CA GLY A 115 -6.31 -17.07 -13.10
C GLY A 115 -5.48 -17.06 -11.81
N ARG A 116 -4.39 -17.86 -11.75
CA ARG A 116 -3.42 -17.88 -10.64
C ARG A 116 -2.57 -16.62 -10.61
N ALA A 117 -2.10 -16.22 -9.42
CA ALA A 117 -1.16 -15.10 -9.30
C ALA A 117 0.17 -15.42 -9.96
N ASP A 118 0.73 -14.45 -10.70
CA ASP A 118 2.03 -14.57 -11.38
C ASP A 118 3.13 -13.83 -10.58
N PRO A 119 3.96 -14.55 -9.79
CA PRO A 119 4.98 -13.93 -8.96
C PRO A 119 6.12 -13.32 -9.79
N LEU A 120 6.43 -13.86 -10.98
CA LEU A 120 7.50 -13.36 -11.84
C LEU A 120 7.08 -12.05 -12.50
N ALA A 121 5.87 -11.97 -13.04
CA ALA A 121 5.33 -10.73 -13.58
C ALA A 121 5.22 -9.64 -12.51
N TRP A 122 4.87 -10.02 -11.27
CA TRP A 122 4.88 -9.08 -10.14
C TRP A 122 6.28 -8.55 -9.84
N GLN A 123 7.29 -9.43 -9.78
CA GLN A 123 8.67 -9.02 -9.52
C GLN A 123 9.21 -8.10 -10.61
N GLN A 124 8.96 -8.44 -11.88
CA GLN A 124 9.35 -7.62 -13.03
C GLN A 124 8.71 -6.24 -12.99
N LEU A 125 7.41 -6.16 -12.69
CA LEU A 125 6.70 -4.90 -12.55
C LEU A 125 7.30 -4.02 -11.44
N ARG A 126 7.56 -4.61 -10.27
CA ARG A 126 8.19 -3.91 -9.14
C ARG A 126 9.57 -3.38 -9.50
N GLU A 127 10.41 -4.20 -10.12
CA GLU A 127 11.76 -3.81 -10.53
C GLU A 127 11.73 -2.69 -11.58
N GLN A 128 10.81 -2.74 -12.54
CA GLN A 128 10.68 -1.70 -13.56
C GLN A 128 10.20 -0.38 -12.97
N VAL A 129 9.20 -0.40 -12.08
CA VAL A 129 8.76 0.80 -11.35
C VAL A 129 9.93 1.37 -10.55
N HIS A 130 10.67 0.53 -9.82
CA HIS A 130 11.78 0.96 -9.00
C HIS A 130 12.96 1.50 -9.82
N ARG A 131 13.31 0.83 -10.92
CA ARG A 131 14.32 1.31 -11.88
C ARG A 131 13.92 2.67 -12.43
N ARG A 132 12.67 2.85 -12.84
CA ARG A 132 12.22 4.11 -13.42
C ARG A 132 12.13 5.24 -12.39
N ILE A 133 11.94 4.93 -11.10
CA ILE A 133 12.09 5.91 -10.01
C ILE A 133 13.56 6.33 -9.90
N LYS A 134 14.50 5.37 -9.99
CA LYS A 134 15.94 5.60 -9.88
C LYS A 134 16.53 6.31 -11.10
N THR A 135 16.04 6.02 -12.31
CA THR A 135 16.58 6.55 -13.57
C THR A 135 15.83 7.78 -14.06
N LEU A 136 15.37 8.66 -13.16
CA LEU A 136 14.64 9.86 -13.54
C LEU A 136 15.59 10.83 -14.30
N PRO A 137 15.21 11.36 -15.48
CA PRO A 137 16.05 12.30 -16.22
C PRO A 137 16.36 13.56 -15.41
N ALA A 138 17.61 14.01 -15.44
CA ALA A 138 18.09 15.17 -14.67
C ALA A 138 17.30 16.45 -14.98
N GLU A 139 16.98 16.70 -16.25
CA GLU A 139 16.18 17.85 -16.71
C GLU A 139 14.77 17.85 -16.08
N ARG A 140 14.22 16.67 -15.84
CA ARG A 140 12.91 16.54 -15.20
C ARG A 140 12.99 16.74 -13.70
N LEU A 141 14.04 16.24 -13.06
CA LEU A 141 14.33 16.54 -11.65
C LEU A 141 14.48 18.05 -11.43
N GLN A 142 15.15 18.75 -12.34
CA GLN A 142 15.27 20.21 -12.30
C GLN A 142 13.90 20.92 -12.42
N ARG A 143 13.06 20.52 -13.38
CA ARG A 143 11.70 21.07 -13.51
C ARG A 143 10.83 20.84 -12.28
N LEU A 144 10.93 19.66 -11.66
CA LEU A 144 10.23 19.37 -10.41
C LEU A 144 10.78 20.16 -9.23
N GLY A 145 12.09 20.37 -9.17
CA GLY A 145 12.74 21.24 -8.19
C GLY A 145 12.28 22.69 -8.29
N GLN A 146 12.23 23.23 -9.50
CA GLN A 146 11.70 24.57 -9.78
C GLN A 146 10.22 24.69 -9.42
N ALA A 147 9.40 23.68 -9.72
CA ALA A 147 7.99 23.67 -9.36
C ALA A 147 7.79 23.65 -7.82
N ARG A 148 8.62 22.90 -7.10
CA ARG A 148 8.63 22.90 -5.63
C ARG A 148 9.03 24.27 -5.08
N GLU A 149 10.09 24.87 -5.60
CA GLU A 149 10.54 26.20 -5.18
C GLU A 149 9.47 27.26 -5.46
N ALA A 150 8.82 27.23 -6.61
CA ALA A 150 7.71 28.11 -6.93
C ALA A 150 6.56 27.97 -5.92
N ALA A 151 6.17 26.75 -5.57
CA ALA A 151 5.12 26.49 -4.57
C ALA A 151 5.50 27.02 -3.17
N LEU A 152 6.78 26.94 -2.79
CA LEU A 152 7.30 27.47 -1.52
C LEU A 152 7.36 29.00 -1.46
N HIS A 153 7.53 29.67 -2.61
CA HIS A 153 7.61 31.13 -2.70
C HIS A 153 6.27 31.79 -3.03
N ASP A 154 5.18 31.02 -3.04
CA ASP A 154 3.84 31.49 -3.46
C ASP A 154 3.83 32.12 -4.87
N ALA A 155 4.81 31.73 -5.69
CA ALA A 155 4.80 32.08 -7.09
C ALA A 155 3.63 31.32 -7.72
N PRO A 156 2.76 31.98 -8.50
CA PRO A 156 1.69 31.30 -9.18
C PRO A 156 2.32 30.16 -9.98
N ALA A 157 1.93 28.92 -9.66
CA ALA A 157 2.41 27.76 -10.40
C ALA A 157 2.26 28.10 -11.88
N PRO A 158 3.31 27.90 -12.72
CA PRO A 158 3.16 28.12 -14.13
C PRO A 158 2.01 27.23 -14.56
N SER A 159 0.87 27.87 -14.82
CA SER A 159 -0.24 27.28 -15.51
C SER A 159 0.31 27.06 -16.91
N ALA A 160 1.09 25.98 -17.08
CA ALA A 160 1.32 25.37 -18.37
C ALA A 160 -0.05 25.37 -19.00
N PRO A 161 -0.23 26.03 -20.16
CA PRO A 161 -1.54 26.27 -20.70
C PRO A 161 -2.21 24.92 -20.61
N ALA A 162 -3.23 24.85 -19.75
CA ALA A 162 -4.28 23.94 -20.04
C ALA A 162 -4.65 24.45 -21.43
N GLY A 163 -4.20 23.72 -22.45
CA GLY A 163 -5.13 23.31 -23.46
C GLY A 163 -6.36 22.88 -22.68
N ARG A 164 -7.22 23.86 -22.37
CA ARG A 164 -8.53 23.90 -22.95
C ARG A 164 -8.31 23.61 -24.44
N ALA A 165 -7.97 22.35 -24.77
CA ALA A 165 -8.76 21.65 -25.75
C ALA A 165 -10.15 21.95 -25.24
N ALA A 166 -10.76 22.98 -25.83
CA ALA A 166 -12.14 23.28 -25.61
C ALA A 166 -12.77 21.93 -25.84
N VAL A 167 -13.18 21.27 -24.75
CA VAL A 167 -14.03 20.11 -24.84
C VAL A 167 -15.26 20.75 -25.42
N VAL A 168 -15.33 20.75 -26.76
CA VAL A 168 -16.55 21.07 -27.48
C VAL A 168 -17.55 20.16 -26.80
N PRO A 169 -18.52 20.71 -26.04
CA PRO A 169 -19.50 19.87 -25.40
C PRO A 169 -20.18 19.15 -26.56
N ARG A 170 -19.86 17.86 -26.73
CA ARG A 170 -20.60 17.03 -27.66
C ARG A 170 -22.04 17.19 -27.23
N PRO A 171 -22.94 17.66 -28.12
CA PRO A 171 -24.33 17.84 -27.76
C PRO A 171 -24.83 16.49 -27.30
N ARG A 172 -25.03 16.33 -25.99
CA ARG A 172 -25.64 15.13 -25.42
C ARG A 172 -27.01 15.05 -26.08
N PRO A 173 -27.35 13.96 -26.80
CA PRO A 173 -28.64 13.87 -27.44
C PRO A 173 -29.71 14.01 -26.36
N ARG A 174 -30.57 15.03 -26.48
CA ARG A 174 -31.58 15.40 -25.47
C ARG A 174 -32.55 14.25 -25.17
N TRP A 175 -32.56 13.21 -26.00
CA TRP A 175 -33.31 11.97 -25.80
C TRP A 175 -32.65 10.96 -24.83
N LEU A 176 -31.35 11.09 -24.53
CA LEU A 176 -30.71 10.33 -23.43
C LEU A 176 -31.15 10.82 -22.06
N MET A 177 -31.57 12.09 -21.92
CA MET A 177 -32.07 12.64 -20.66
C MET A 177 -33.33 11.90 -20.17
N PRO A 178 -34.41 11.74 -20.96
CA PRO A 178 -35.56 10.96 -20.50
C PRO A 178 -35.20 9.49 -20.27
N LEU A 179 -34.25 8.91 -21.04
CA LEU A 179 -33.79 7.54 -20.80
C LEU A 179 -33.04 7.42 -19.45
N LEU A 180 -32.18 8.38 -19.13
CA LEU A 180 -31.44 8.43 -17.86
C LEU A 180 -32.39 8.67 -16.68
N TRP A 181 -33.39 9.54 -16.85
CA TRP A 181 -34.45 9.76 -15.86
C TRP A 181 -35.33 8.53 -15.67
N SER A 182 -35.65 7.80 -16.75
CA SER A 182 -36.39 6.54 -16.67
C SER A 182 -35.58 5.45 -15.96
N GLY A 183 -34.27 5.36 -16.23
CA GLY A 183 -33.37 4.45 -15.53
C GLY A 183 -33.21 4.83 -14.07
N LEU A 184 -33.08 6.13 -13.75
CA LEU A 184 -33.02 6.63 -12.38
C LEU A 184 -34.33 6.36 -11.63
N ALA A 185 -35.48 6.58 -12.26
CA ALA A 185 -36.79 6.28 -11.69
C ALA A 185 -36.97 4.78 -11.47
N LEU A 186 -36.53 3.93 -12.40
CA LEU A 186 -36.55 2.48 -12.25
C LEU A 186 -35.63 2.01 -11.12
N CYS A 187 -34.41 2.57 -11.00
CA CYS A 187 -33.50 2.28 -9.90
C CYS A 187 -34.05 2.76 -8.56
N ALA A 188 -34.66 3.95 -8.51
CA ALA A 188 -35.30 4.48 -7.30
C ALA A 188 -36.51 3.62 -6.90
N LEU A 189 -37.28 3.12 -7.86
CA LEU A 189 -38.43 2.26 -7.62
C LEU A 189 -38.00 0.85 -7.18
N ALA A 190 -36.95 0.29 -7.77
CA ALA A 190 -36.32 -0.95 -7.30
C ALA A 190 -35.74 -0.80 -5.89
N PHE A 191 -35.10 0.34 -5.60
CA PHE A 191 -34.58 0.66 -4.27
C PHE A 191 -35.70 0.83 -3.23
N ALA A 192 -36.81 1.48 -3.59
CA ALA A 192 -38.00 1.56 -2.74
C ALA A 192 -38.62 0.17 -2.50
N ALA A 193 -38.63 -0.71 -3.51
CA ALA A 193 -39.12 -2.08 -3.38
C ALA A 193 -38.29 -2.91 -2.37
N THR A 194 -37.00 -2.63 -2.21
CA THR A 194 -36.17 -3.25 -1.17
C THR A 194 -36.60 -2.90 0.26
N PHE A 195 -37.23 -1.74 0.49
CA PHE A 195 -37.80 -1.39 1.80
C PHE A 195 -39.19 -1.98 2.03
N TRP A 196 -39.85 -2.46 0.97
CA TRP A 196 -41.09 -3.25 1.04
C TRP A 196 -40.84 -4.76 1.12
N SER A 197 -39.60 -5.19 1.41
CA SER A 197 -39.19 -6.60 1.48
C SER A 197 -39.82 -7.40 2.63
N ASP A 198 -40.56 -6.77 3.55
CA ASP A 198 -41.46 -7.45 4.50
C ASP A 198 -42.86 -7.74 3.90
N GLY A 199 -43.11 -7.36 2.65
CA GLY A 199 -44.30 -7.71 1.88
C GLY A 199 -44.25 -9.14 1.30
N PRO A 200 -45.37 -9.66 0.77
CA PRO A 200 -45.52 -11.07 0.35
C PRO A 200 -44.52 -11.55 -0.71
N ALA A 201 -43.79 -10.65 -1.37
CA ALA A 201 -42.72 -10.96 -2.31
C ALA A 201 -41.44 -11.51 -1.63
N GLY A 202 -41.11 -11.07 -0.40
CA GLY A 202 -39.98 -11.58 0.38
C GLY A 202 -40.17 -13.04 0.81
N ARG A 203 -41.42 -13.49 0.92
CA ARG A 203 -41.77 -14.88 1.25
C ARG A 203 -41.66 -15.84 0.06
N TRP A 204 -41.76 -15.33 -1.17
CA TRP A 204 -41.74 -16.14 -2.38
C TRP A 204 -40.32 -16.37 -2.94
N LEU A 205 -39.37 -15.50 -2.60
CA LEU A 205 -37.99 -15.54 -3.07
C LEU A 205 -37.01 -16.32 -2.17
N GLY A 206 -37.53 -17.13 -1.25
CA GLY A 206 -36.80 -18.28 -0.69
C GLY A 206 -35.49 -17.93 0.03
N GLY A 207 -35.59 -17.61 1.31
CA GLY A 207 -34.41 -17.51 2.15
C GLY A 207 -34.76 -17.10 3.56
N SER A 208 -35.36 -18.01 4.32
CA SER A 208 -35.34 -17.96 5.79
C SER A 208 -33.89 -18.19 6.26
N ASP A 209 -32.99 -17.26 5.98
CA ASP A 209 -31.61 -17.27 6.46
C ASP A 209 -31.56 -16.65 7.87
N ARG A 210 -32.43 -17.16 8.75
CA ARG A 210 -32.41 -16.82 10.15
C ARG A 210 -31.28 -17.62 10.76
N ILE A 211 -30.17 -16.94 11.03
CA ILE A 211 -29.01 -17.50 11.73
C ILE A 211 -29.51 -18.15 13.03
N GLU A 212 -29.46 -19.49 13.10
CA GLU A 212 -29.68 -20.24 14.33
C GLU A 212 -28.41 -20.11 15.18
N VAL A 213 -28.51 -19.33 16.24
CA VAL A 213 -27.44 -19.20 17.25
C VAL A 213 -27.66 -20.29 18.28
N GLU A 214 -26.93 -21.38 18.16
CA GLU A 214 -26.82 -22.41 19.19
C GLU A 214 -25.88 -21.89 20.31
N PRO A 215 -26.37 -21.69 21.55
CA PRO A 215 -25.51 -21.27 22.64
C PRO A 215 -24.57 -22.41 23.03
N LEU A 216 -23.26 -22.20 22.91
CA LEU A 216 -22.27 -23.14 23.43
C LEU A 216 -22.45 -23.32 24.94
N PRO A 217 -22.27 -24.54 25.47
CA PRO A 217 -22.33 -24.79 26.90
C PRO A 217 -21.30 -23.91 27.65
N PRO A 218 -21.62 -23.48 28.87
CA PRO A 218 -20.74 -22.61 29.64
C PRO A 218 -19.35 -23.25 29.77
N ALA A 219 -18.32 -22.50 29.38
CA ALA A 219 -16.95 -22.96 29.43
C ALA A 219 -16.61 -23.45 30.84
N ALA A 220 -16.21 -24.71 30.95
CA ALA A 220 -15.78 -25.28 32.22
C ALA A 220 -14.62 -24.44 32.79
N ALA A 221 -14.63 -24.20 34.10
CA ALA A 221 -13.54 -23.50 34.76
C ALA A 221 -12.21 -24.21 34.47
N PRO A 222 -11.14 -23.46 34.15
CA PRO A 222 -9.84 -24.05 33.82
C PRO A 222 -9.35 -24.94 34.96
N ALA A 223 -8.91 -26.15 34.63
CA ALA A 223 -8.54 -27.20 35.59
C ALA A 223 -7.38 -26.80 36.52
N ALA A 224 -6.55 -25.83 36.10
CA ALA A 224 -5.55 -25.20 36.95
C ALA A 224 -5.41 -23.73 36.57
N ARG A 225 -5.34 -22.86 37.58
CA ARG A 225 -4.93 -21.47 37.42
C ARG A 225 -3.47 -21.39 37.86
N TYR A 226 -2.54 -21.52 36.93
CA TYR A 226 -1.14 -21.30 37.23
C TYR A 226 -0.96 -19.81 37.59
N GLN A 227 -0.41 -19.54 38.78
CA GLN A 227 -0.05 -18.18 39.15
C GLN A 227 1.04 -17.64 38.20
N ARG A 228 1.12 -16.31 38.09
CA ARG A 228 2.04 -15.63 37.18
C ARG A 228 3.49 -16.05 37.45
N GLU A 229 3.88 -16.28 38.70
CA GLU A 229 5.23 -16.76 39.02
C GLU A 229 5.51 -18.18 38.49
N SER A 230 4.53 -19.09 38.54
CA SER A 230 4.68 -20.45 38.01
C SER A 230 4.80 -20.47 36.48
N GLY A 231 4.12 -19.54 35.81
CA GLY A 231 4.23 -19.35 34.36
C GLY A 231 5.60 -18.82 33.91
N LEU A 232 6.28 -18.04 34.77
CA LEU A 232 7.61 -17.53 34.49
C LEU A 232 8.67 -18.64 34.59
N ILE A 233 8.57 -19.52 35.59
CA ILE A 233 9.50 -20.65 35.77
C ILE A 233 9.37 -21.69 34.65
N ALA A 234 8.15 -21.88 34.12
CA ALA A 234 7.91 -22.79 33.00
C ALA A 234 8.24 -22.16 31.62
N HIS A 235 8.72 -20.92 31.58
CA HIS A 235 9.05 -20.25 30.33
C HIS A 235 10.31 -20.87 29.72
N ARG A 236 10.28 -21.17 28.41
CA ARG A 236 11.42 -21.78 27.69
C ARG A 236 12.72 -20.99 27.83
N ASP A 237 12.60 -19.67 27.95
CA ASP A 237 13.72 -18.74 28.04
C ASP A 237 13.99 -18.26 29.48
N PHE A 238 13.58 -19.03 30.50
CA PHE A 238 13.74 -18.66 31.91
C PHE A 238 15.20 -18.36 32.27
N ASP A 239 16.16 -19.16 31.80
CA ASP A 239 17.58 -18.95 32.08
C ASP A 239 18.10 -17.60 31.54
N LEU A 240 17.56 -17.13 30.41
CA LEU A 240 17.90 -15.82 29.83
C LEU A 240 17.24 -14.67 30.60
N LEU A 241 16.03 -14.88 31.13
CA LEU A 241 15.31 -13.90 31.94
C LEU A 241 15.82 -13.81 33.38
N ALA A 242 16.47 -14.85 33.88
CA ALA A 242 17.04 -14.93 35.22
C ALA A 242 18.51 -14.47 35.30
N ASP A 243 19.16 -14.20 34.16
CA ASP A 243 20.55 -13.75 34.10
C ASP A 243 20.68 -12.23 34.30
N PRO A 244 21.24 -11.76 35.44
CA PRO A 244 21.39 -10.33 35.69
C PRO A 244 22.42 -9.65 34.77
N ALA A 245 23.40 -10.39 34.24
CA ALA A 245 24.38 -9.84 33.30
C ALA A 245 23.76 -9.67 31.91
N GLY A 246 22.94 -10.64 31.49
CA GLY A 246 22.14 -10.57 30.27
C GLY A 246 21.11 -9.43 30.29
N GLU A 247 20.47 -9.18 31.43
CA GLU A 247 19.55 -8.04 31.60
C GLU A 247 20.28 -6.69 31.46
N ALA A 248 21.45 -6.54 32.08
CA ALA A 248 22.27 -5.34 31.96
C ALA A 248 22.73 -5.11 30.50
N ALA A 249 23.13 -6.17 29.80
CA ALA A 249 23.49 -6.10 28.39
C ALA A 249 22.28 -5.76 27.49
N ALA A 250 21.10 -6.29 27.80
CA ALA A 250 19.87 -5.99 27.08
C ALA A 250 19.44 -4.52 27.22
N ALA A 251 19.67 -3.90 28.38
CA ALA A 251 19.40 -2.49 28.59
C ALA A 251 20.26 -1.58 27.68
N GLU A 252 21.49 -1.99 27.39
CA GLU A 252 22.41 -1.25 26.50
C GLU A 252 22.33 -1.69 25.04
N LEU A 253 21.53 -2.71 24.70
CA LEU A 253 21.46 -3.30 23.36
C LEU A 253 21.15 -2.25 22.29
N ALA A 254 20.28 -1.29 22.60
CA ALA A 254 19.95 -0.19 21.69
C ALA A 254 21.19 0.67 21.37
N PHE A 255 22.02 0.99 22.36
CA PHE A 255 23.24 1.76 22.20
C PHE A 255 24.30 0.99 21.41
N HIS A 256 24.54 -0.28 21.75
CA HIS A 256 25.50 -1.13 21.02
C HIS A 256 25.06 -1.39 19.57
N SER A 257 23.76 -1.56 19.32
CA SER A 257 23.22 -1.70 17.96
C SER A 257 23.40 -0.42 17.13
N TRP A 258 23.26 0.75 17.76
CA TRP A 258 23.51 2.04 17.13
C TRP A 258 25.00 2.23 16.82
N LEU A 259 25.90 1.89 17.75
CA LEU A 259 27.35 1.99 17.56
C LEU A 259 27.82 1.07 16.42
N ALA A 260 27.34 -0.18 16.38
CA ALA A 260 27.65 -1.13 15.31
C ALA A 260 27.14 -0.65 13.95
N ALA A 261 25.97 -0.01 13.91
CA ALA A 261 25.40 0.54 12.68
C ALA A 261 26.12 1.82 12.21
N MET A 262 26.69 2.61 13.13
CA MET A 262 27.61 3.71 12.81
C MET A 262 28.92 3.21 12.21
N ASP A 263 29.56 2.21 12.83
CA ASP A 263 30.83 1.65 12.36
C ASP A 263 30.69 0.97 10.99
N ALA A 264 29.54 0.32 10.75
CA ALA A 264 29.18 -0.24 9.45
C ALA A 264 28.85 0.82 8.38
N GLY A 265 28.93 2.13 8.69
CA GLY A 265 28.62 3.23 7.78
C GLY A 265 27.15 3.28 7.33
N ARG A 266 26.24 2.63 8.06
CA ARG A 266 24.82 2.51 7.70
C ARG A 266 23.94 3.61 8.28
N ILE A 267 24.45 4.40 9.23
CA ILE A 267 23.73 5.51 9.84
C ILE A 267 24.23 6.84 9.25
N VAL A 268 23.42 7.44 8.37
CA VAL A 268 23.38 8.89 8.17
C VAL A 268 22.60 9.45 9.36
N PRO A 269 23.07 10.50 10.07
CA PRO A 269 22.38 11.01 11.25
C PRO A 269 20.97 11.46 10.89
N ALA A 270 19.97 10.68 11.32
CA ALA A 270 18.58 11.05 11.30
C ALA A 270 18.22 11.62 12.66
N GLU A 271 17.60 12.80 12.66
CA GLU A 271 16.96 13.41 13.84
C GLU A 271 15.97 12.44 14.53
N PRO A 272 15.80 12.53 15.86
CA PRO A 272 15.11 11.53 16.65
C PRO A 272 13.61 11.52 16.25
N THR A 273 12.92 10.39 16.16
CA THR A 273 12.60 9.52 17.30
C THR A 273 11.87 8.26 16.81
N ALA A 274 11.90 7.24 17.67
CA ALA A 274 10.82 6.28 17.96
C ALA A 274 10.73 4.99 17.12
N VAL A 275 11.49 4.00 17.59
CA VAL A 275 11.04 2.66 18.02
C VAL A 275 9.89 2.03 17.23
N ALA A 276 10.20 1.03 16.41
CA ALA A 276 9.33 -0.13 16.22
C ALA A 276 10.11 -1.36 15.74
N ALA A 277 10.38 -2.24 16.70
CA ALA A 277 10.38 -3.70 16.62
C ALA A 277 10.50 -4.34 15.23
N ALA A 278 11.67 -4.95 14.97
CA ALA A 278 11.76 -6.08 14.05
C ALA A 278 12.13 -7.32 14.86
N ASP A 279 11.10 -7.93 15.46
CA ASP A 279 11.15 -9.34 15.81
C ASP A 279 11.07 -10.15 14.51
N ARG A 280 12.01 -11.11 14.40
CA ARG A 280 11.93 -12.38 13.66
C ARG A 280 12.13 -12.39 12.14
N ALA A 281 13.32 -12.85 11.74
CA ALA A 281 13.46 -13.99 10.81
C ALA A 281 14.85 -14.65 10.92
N LEU A 282 14.92 -15.81 11.61
CA LEU A 282 15.79 -16.91 11.18
C LEU A 282 15.28 -17.43 9.81
N PRO A 283 16.07 -18.12 8.95
CA PRO A 283 17.14 -19.06 9.33
C PRO A 283 18.37 -19.13 8.39
N ALA A 284 19.44 -19.81 8.84
CA ALA A 284 20.18 -20.76 8.01
C ALA A 284 21.04 -21.68 8.90
N ALA A 285 20.68 -22.96 8.96
CA ALA A 285 21.53 -24.01 9.50
C ALA A 285 22.74 -24.22 8.58
N PRO A 286 23.97 -24.42 9.09
CA PRO A 286 25.00 -25.08 8.33
C PRO A 286 24.76 -26.59 8.33
N ALA A 287 24.92 -27.15 7.13
CA ALA A 287 24.76 -28.53 6.78
C ALA A 287 25.71 -29.45 7.55
N ALA A 288 25.19 -30.62 7.89
CA ALA A 288 26.01 -31.82 7.98
C ALA A 288 26.64 -32.10 6.60
N GLY A 289 27.97 -32.07 6.52
CA GLY A 289 28.79 -32.82 5.56
C GLY A 289 29.78 -33.62 6.42
N GLY A 290 29.68 -34.95 6.46
CA GLY A 290 30.23 -35.84 5.43
C GLY A 290 31.67 -36.15 5.84
N GLU A 291 31.93 -37.13 6.70
CA GLU A 291 32.25 -38.51 6.32
C GLU A 291 33.09 -38.60 5.03
N THR A 292 34.40 -38.81 5.22
CA THR A 292 35.29 -39.85 4.62
C THR A 292 36.70 -39.61 5.15
N GLN A 293 37.22 -40.48 6.04
CA GLN A 293 38.18 -41.56 5.72
C GLN A 293 39.62 -40.98 5.72
N ASP A 294 40.54 -41.38 6.60
CA ASP A 294 41.33 -42.60 6.42
C ASP A 294 41.87 -43.17 7.76
N LEU A 295 41.52 -44.43 8.01
CA LEU A 295 42.23 -45.36 8.88
C LEU A 295 42.99 -46.32 7.96
N GLU A 296 44.30 -46.16 7.77
CA GLU A 296 45.23 -47.28 7.54
C GLU A 296 46.68 -46.76 7.51
N SER A 297 47.48 -47.09 8.53
CA SER A 297 48.83 -47.62 8.35
C SER A 297 49.42 -48.00 9.71
N THR A 298 49.24 -49.27 10.04
CA THR A 298 50.18 -50.05 10.84
C THR A 298 51.39 -50.33 9.95
N ASP A 299 52.61 -49.96 10.37
CA ASP A 299 53.62 -50.91 10.85
C ASP A 299 54.94 -50.20 11.23
N ALA A 300 55.67 -50.84 12.15
CA ALA A 300 56.88 -50.41 12.85
C ALA A 300 58.17 -50.50 11.98
N PRO A 301 59.38 -50.23 12.51
CA PRO A 301 60.01 -50.99 13.60
C PRO A 301 60.34 -50.20 14.89
#